data_AF-A0A954T2F9-F1
#
_entry.id   AF-A0A954T2F9-F1
#
_cell.length_a   1.000
_cell.length_b   1.000
_cell.length_c   1.000
_cell.angle_alpha   90.00
_cell.angle_beta   90.00
_cell.angle_gamma   90.00
#
_symmetry.space_group_name_H-M   'P 1'
#
loop_
_entity.id
_entity.type
_entity.pdbx_description
1 polymer ?
#
loop_
_entity_poly.entity_id
_entity_poly.type
_entity_poly.pdbx_seq_one_letter_code
_entity_poly.pdbx_strand_id
1 'polypeptide(L)'
;MKNRAARRGMTLVELLAVIGIIVLVAALAIPGVRMLTSDMKVREAGRGLQSFMQQVHSDAKLNGGAGFWIERDITAPNTGVAVYRVRRPPAFTGDRLDSVCTIINDPTGAITGAPGVFADFNQTLNPSVQALVTNWLDPTRNITRPQIRFDFKGRTYEITAGAVSGPSFRVQLGVLNHDTGGMPAGTYPNQKFSIIPPPVKLSTRAFLLPTETYIDLALSGFTPLDFDGDSQADTSGTELAVNSGDAAPGPVIVLFGPDGSIDRVISKNLAGGFPSGQTLFLYVVQDLRKETGEFNVTLDVTNYPGYGAAGTSLYANVDNLTNLWLTFGRNGQVTLSENSDATDRATNGIGDVMWGARSVAINQDQIQNN
;
A
#
# COMPACT_ATOMS: atom_id res chain seq x y z
N MET A 1 -55.54 -3.43 57.46
CA MET A 1 -54.26 -3.14 58.13
C MET A 1 -53.32 -2.50 57.12
N LYS A 2 -52.97 -1.21 57.27
CA LYS A 2 -52.11 -0.45 56.34
C LYS A 2 -50.74 -0.28 57.01
N ASN A 3 -49.74 -1.05 56.58
CA ASN A 3 -48.35 -0.85 57.00
C ASN A 3 -47.83 0.45 56.39
N ARG A 4 -47.76 1.52 57.18
CA ARG A 4 -47.01 2.73 56.82
C ARG A 4 -45.52 2.39 56.90
N ALA A 5 -44.91 2.12 55.76
CA ALA A 5 -43.47 2.00 55.64
C ALA A 5 -42.83 3.31 56.14
N ALA A 6 -42.11 3.23 57.25
CA ALA A 6 -41.38 4.36 57.83
C ALA A 6 -40.33 4.84 56.82
N ARG A 7 -40.56 6.02 56.24
CA ARG A 7 -39.55 6.69 55.40
C ARG A 7 -38.44 7.18 56.33
N ARG A 8 -37.37 6.40 56.47
CA ARG A 8 -36.13 6.86 57.12
C ARG A 8 -35.50 7.92 56.21
N GLY A 9 -35.34 9.14 56.73
CA GLY A 9 -34.59 10.19 56.07
C GLY A 9 -33.11 9.80 56.04
N MET A 10 -32.49 9.85 54.87
CA MET A 10 -31.06 9.60 54.69
C MET A 10 -30.29 10.71 55.41
N THR A 11 -29.31 10.34 56.24
CA THR A 11 -28.52 11.33 56.96
C THR A 11 -27.57 12.05 56.00
N LEU A 12 -27.29 13.34 56.26
CA LEU A 12 -26.36 14.13 55.45
C LEU A 12 -24.97 13.47 55.35
N VAL A 13 -24.58 12.74 56.41
CA VAL A 13 -23.34 11.95 56.48
C VAL A 13 -23.39 10.71 55.57
N GLU A 14 -24.52 9.99 55.50
CA GLU A 14 -24.68 8.89 54.53
C GLU A 14 -24.55 9.39 53.10
N LEU A 15 -25.13 10.55 52.79
CA LEU A 15 -25.01 11.15 51.45
C LEU A 15 -23.55 11.52 51.14
N LEU A 16 -22.83 12.09 52.11
CA LEU A 16 -21.41 12.43 51.96
C LEU A 16 -20.54 11.17 51.74
N ALA A 17 -20.79 10.11 52.51
CA ALA A 17 -20.07 8.85 52.38
C ALA A 17 -20.32 8.20 51.00
N VAL A 18 -21.57 8.21 50.52
CA VAL A 18 -21.92 7.68 49.19
C VAL A 18 -21.22 8.47 48.09
N ILE A 19 -21.23 9.80 48.14
CA ILE A 19 -20.53 10.63 47.14
C ILE A 19 -19.02 10.35 47.18
N GLY A 20 -18.42 10.24 48.38
CA GLY A 20 -17.00 9.89 48.54
C GLY A 20 -16.65 8.54 47.90
N ILE A 21 -17.48 7.51 48.12
CA ILE A 21 -17.30 6.18 47.52
C ILE A 21 -17.47 6.25 46.00
N ILE A 22 -18.49 6.97 45.50
CA ILE A 22 -18.71 7.10 44.05
C ILE A 22 -17.51 7.78 43.37
N VAL A 23 -16.96 8.84 43.96
CA VAL A 23 -15.77 9.52 43.42
C VAL A 23 -14.55 8.60 43.43
N LEU A 24 -14.34 7.84 44.50
CA LEU A 24 -13.25 6.87 44.59
C LEU A 24 -13.36 5.77 43.53
N VAL A 25 -14.56 5.18 43.38
CA VAL A 25 -14.81 4.14 42.38
C VAL A 25 -14.66 4.69 40.96
N ALA A 26 -15.17 5.90 40.69
CA ALA A 26 -15.03 6.54 39.38
C ALA A 26 -13.55 6.80 39.03
N ALA A 27 -12.76 7.29 39.97
CA ALA A 27 -11.32 7.53 39.77
C ALA A 27 -10.56 6.25 39.39
N LEU A 28 -10.95 5.11 39.96
CA LEU A 28 -10.35 3.80 39.63
C LEU A 28 -10.87 3.21 38.30
N ALA A 29 -12.11 3.53 37.92
CA ALA A 29 -12.73 2.99 36.70
C ALA A 29 -12.30 3.70 35.40
N ILE A 30 -11.98 5.00 35.46
CA ILE A 30 -11.67 5.83 34.27
C ILE A 30 -10.53 5.25 33.40
N PRO A 31 -9.36 4.86 33.95
CA PRO A 31 -8.26 4.33 33.12
C PRO A 31 -8.64 3.07 32.34
N GLY A 32 -9.41 2.16 32.94
CA GLY A 32 -9.83 0.91 32.32
C GLY A 32 -10.75 1.11 31.12
N VAL A 33 -11.67 2.08 31.19
CA VAL A 33 -12.57 2.40 30.07
C VAL A 33 -11.79 2.93 28.87
N ARG A 34 -10.77 3.77 29.09
CA ARG A 34 -9.95 4.33 28.01
C ARG A 34 -9.23 3.23 27.21
N MET A 35 -8.58 2.30 27.89
CA MET A 35 -7.88 1.17 27.24
C MET A 35 -8.83 0.27 26.45
N LEU A 36 -10.02 -0.02 26.99
CA LEU A 36 -11.01 -0.82 26.26
C LEU A 36 -11.52 -0.11 25.01
N THR A 37 -11.70 1.21 25.06
CA THR A 37 -12.20 1.97 23.91
C THR A 37 -11.19 2.09 22.77
N SER A 38 -9.88 2.16 23.06
CA SER A 38 -8.85 2.21 22.01
C SER A 38 -8.78 0.92 21.20
N ASP A 39 -8.84 -0.22 21.87
CA ASP A 39 -8.75 -1.53 21.22
C ASP A 39 -9.95 -1.77 20.31
N MET A 40 -11.12 -1.29 20.74
CA MET A 40 -12.32 -1.29 19.92
C MET A 40 -12.17 -0.45 18.66
N LYS A 41 -11.52 0.73 18.73
CA LYS A 41 -11.29 1.59 17.55
C LYS A 41 -10.40 0.92 16.52
N VAL A 42 -9.30 0.28 16.93
CA VAL A 42 -8.39 -0.42 16.00
C VAL A 42 -9.10 -1.58 15.32
N ARG A 43 -9.89 -2.36 16.07
CA ARG A 43 -10.69 -3.46 15.53
C ARG A 43 -11.80 -2.98 14.59
N GLU A 44 -12.45 -1.88 14.92
CA GLU A 44 -13.45 -1.25 14.05
C GLU A 44 -12.80 -0.73 12.76
N ALA A 45 -11.65 -0.06 12.88
CA ALA A 45 -10.85 0.40 11.74
C ALA A 45 -10.45 -0.77 10.83
N GLY A 46 -9.92 -1.85 11.40
CA GLY A 46 -9.51 -3.06 10.68
C GLY A 46 -10.68 -3.73 9.95
N ARG A 47 -11.84 -3.88 10.60
CA ARG A 47 -13.05 -4.45 9.98
C ARG A 47 -13.61 -3.56 8.87
N GLY A 48 -13.65 -2.26 9.10
CA GLY A 48 -14.08 -1.28 8.09
C GLY A 48 -13.17 -1.31 6.87
N LEU A 49 -11.85 -1.36 7.10
CA LEU A 49 -10.85 -1.47 6.05
C LEU A 49 -10.97 -2.80 5.29
N GLN A 50 -11.09 -3.93 5.98
CA GLN A 50 -11.30 -5.24 5.36
C GLN A 50 -12.54 -5.25 4.47
N SER A 51 -13.68 -4.76 4.96
CA SER A 51 -14.91 -4.66 4.17
C SER A 51 -14.74 -3.75 2.96
N PHE A 52 -14.07 -2.61 3.13
CA PHE A 52 -13.75 -1.71 2.02
C PHE A 52 -12.89 -2.40 0.95
N MET A 53 -11.86 -3.14 1.37
CA MET A 53 -10.95 -3.84 0.46
C MET A 53 -11.65 -4.99 -0.27
N GLN A 54 -12.52 -5.75 0.40
CA GLN A 54 -13.34 -6.79 -0.23
C GLN A 54 -14.26 -6.20 -1.32
N GLN A 55 -14.82 -5.01 -1.08
CA GLN A 55 -15.62 -4.32 -2.10
C GLN A 55 -14.78 -3.90 -3.31
N VAL A 56 -13.57 -3.37 -3.07
CA VAL A 56 -12.63 -3.01 -4.14
C VAL A 56 -12.19 -4.23 -4.94
N HIS A 57 -11.92 -5.34 -4.26
CA HIS A 57 -11.55 -6.61 -4.87
C HIS A 57 -12.67 -7.18 -5.73
N SER A 58 -13.91 -7.17 -5.22
CA SER A 58 -15.09 -7.58 -5.99
C SER A 58 -15.29 -6.70 -7.22
N ASP A 59 -15.10 -5.38 -7.09
CA ASP A 59 -15.15 -4.45 -8.23
C ASP A 59 -14.09 -4.76 -9.28
N ALA A 60 -12.86 -5.11 -8.86
CA ALA A 60 -11.78 -5.48 -9.76
C ALA A 60 -12.09 -6.76 -10.55
N LYS A 61 -12.70 -7.77 -9.92
CA LYS A 61 -13.13 -9.01 -10.60
C LYS A 61 -14.21 -8.75 -11.66
N LEU A 62 -15.13 -7.82 -11.38
CA LEU A 62 -16.24 -7.50 -12.29
C LEU A 62 -15.82 -6.60 -13.45
N ASN A 63 -15.05 -5.55 -13.15
CA ASN A 63 -14.77 -4.46 -14.09
C ASN A 63 -13.35 -4.49 -14.68
N GLY A 64 -12.45 -5.28 -14.09
CA GLY A 64 -11.03 -5.34 -14.43
C GLY A 64 -10.27 -4.08 -14.01
N GLY A 65 -9.03 -4.26 -13.54
CA GLY A 65 -8.11 -3.15 -13.30
C GLY A 65 -8.58 -2.14 -12.25
N ALA A 66 -9.28 -2.59 -11.21
CA ALA A 66 -9.60 -1.79 -10.03
C ALA A 66 -8.64 -2.11 -8.89
N GLY A 67 -8.62 -1.24 -7.89
CA GLY A 67 -7.70 -1.36 -6.76
C GLY A 67 -7.91 -0.28 -5.73
N PHE A 68 -6.94 -0.12 -4.84
CA PHE A 68 -6.98 0.91 -3.82
C PHE A 68 -5.73 1.79 -3.82
N TRP A 69 -5.89 2.98 -3.28
CA TRP A 69 -4.85 4.00 -3.17
C TRP A 69 -4.80 4.47 -1.74
N ILE A 70 -3.65 4.27 -1.11
CA ILE A 70 -3.36 4.76 0.24
C ILE A 70 -2.67 6.10 0.09
N GLU A 71 -3.30 7.13 0.63
CA GLU A 71 -2.74 8.46 0.74
C GLU A 71 -1.90 8.56 2.01
N ARG A 72 -0.63 8.90 1.83
CA ARG A 72 0.32 9.15 2.91
C ARG A 72 0.02 10.50 3.57
N ASP A 73 0.27 10.59 4.87
CA ASP A 73 0.35 11.87 5.56
C ASP A 73 1.56 12.65 5.04
N ILE A 74 1.38 13.96 4.86
CA ILE A 74 2.45 14.87 4.44
C ILE A 74 3.48 15.10 5.55
N THR A 75 3.05 15.02 6.81
CA THR A 75 3.94 15.21 7.96
C THR A 75 4.66 13.93 8.35
N ALA A 76 3.98 12.79 8.21
CA ALA A 76 4.51 11.46 8.48
C ALA A 76 4.33 10.54 7.25
N PRO A 77 5.24 10.56 6.26
CA PRO A 77 5.10 9.82 5.01
C PRO A 77 4.88 8.31 5.17
N ASN A 78 5.34 7.69 6.26
CA ASN A 78 5.09 6.27 6.51
C ASN A 78 3.75 5.98 7.19
N THR A 79 2.84 6.96 7.25
CA THR A 79 1.49 6.83 7.80
C THR A 79 0.46 6.96 6.68
N GLY A 80 -0.36 5.92 6.48
CA GLY A 80 -1.52 5.95 5.60
C GLY A 80 -2.79 6.27 6.40
N VAL A 81 -3.48 7.37 6.06
CA VAL A 81 -4.66 7.85 6.81
C VAL A 81 -5.95 7.67 6.03
N ALA A 82 -5.87 7.79 4.70
CA ALA A 82 -7.03 7.74 3.82
C ALA A 82 -6.81 6.72 2.71
N VAL A 83 -7.85 5.95 2.42
CA VAL A 83 -7.85 4.95 1.36
C VAL A 83 -8.93 5.28 0.34
N TYR A 84 -8.55 5.31 -0.94
CA TYR A 84 -9.44 5.59 -2.06
C TYR A 84 -9.58 4.37 -2.95
N ARG A 85 -10.71 4.26 -3.64
CA ARG A 85 -10.83 3.35 -4.77
C ARG A 85 -10.11 3.92 -5.97
N VAL A 86 -9.42 3.06 -6.70
CA VAL A 86 -8.81 3.42 -7.97
C VAL A 86 -9.29 2.50 -9.08
N ARG A 87 -9.23 3.02 -10.29
CA ARG A 87 -9.43 2.25 -11.49
C ARG A 87 -8.42 2.67 -12.53
N ARG A 88 -7.96 1.68 -13.28
CA ARG A 88 -7.17 1.87 -14.48
C ARG A 88 -8.12 2.19 -15.63
N PRO A 89 -8.02 3.37 -16.27
CA PRO A 89 -8.83 3.66 -17.44
C PRO A 89 -8.53 2.66 -18.58
N PRO A 90 -9.44 2.51 -19.56
CA PRO A 90 -9.20 1.65 -20.71
C PRO A 90 -7.91 2.03 -21.44
N ALA A 91 -7.21 1.03 -21.97
CA ALA A 91 -5.97 1.26 -22.69
C ALA A 91 -6.24 1.96 -24.03
N PHE A 92 -5.39 2.91 -24.38
CA PHE A 92 -5.44 3.64 -25.64
C PHE A 92 -4.76 2.83 -26.74
N THR A 93 -5.51 2.47 -27.78
CA THR A 93 -5.03 1.58 -28.86
C THR A 93 -4.73 2.32 -30.17
N GLY A 94 -4.72 3.66 -30.14
CA GLY A 94 -4.57 4.50 -31.32
C GLY A 94 -5.78 5.38 -31.63
N ASP A 95 -5.55 6.42 -32.41
CA ASP A 95 -6.57 7.36 -32.90
C ASP A 95 -7.32 6.81 -34.13
N ARG A 96 -6.67 5.91 -34.88
CA ARG A 96 -7.14 5.39 -36.16
C ARG A 96 -6.97 3.88 -36.24
N LEU A 97 -7.60 3.26 -37.24
CA LEU A 97 -7.50 1.82 -37.48
C LEU A 97 -6.09 1.37 -37.90
N ASP A 98 -5.32 2.28 -38.50
CA ASP A 98 -3.94 2.11 -38.96
C ASP A 98 -2.92 2.69 -37.97
N SER A 99 -3.33 2.98 -36.73
CA SER A 99 -2.43 3.43 -35.68
C SER A 99 -1.37 2.37 -35.37
N VAL A 100 -0.13 2.72 -35.67
CA VAL A 100 1.06 1.91 -35.42
C VAL A 100 2.21 2.78 -34.90
N CYS A 101 3.20 2.14 -34.31
CA CYS A 101 4.47 2.75 -33.91
C CYS A 101 5.66 1.99 -34.49
N THR A 102 6.80 2.66 -34.60
CA THR A 102 8.08 2.02 -34.92
C THR A 102 8.87 1.86 -33.63
N ILE A 103 9.24 0.63 -33.28
CA ILE A 103 10.07 0.36 -32.11
C ILE A 103 11.53 0.37 -32.54
N ILE A 104 12.38 1.05 -31.78
CA ILE A 104 13.81 1.13 -32.01
C ILE A 104 14.50 0.67 -30.73
N ASN A 105 15.11 -0.50 -30.76
CA ASN A 105 16.02 -0.93 -29.71
C ASN A 105 17.45 -0.71 -30.15
N ASP A 106 18.07 0.31 -29.58
CA ASP A 106 19.39 0.81 -29.93
C ASP A 106 20.30 0.73 -28.71
N PRO A 107 20.85 -0.46 -28.37
CA PRO A 107 21.64 -0.64 -27.15
C PRO A 107 22.97 0.12 -27.17
N THR A 108 23.44 0.55 -28.35
CA THR A 108 24.71 1.29 -28.52
C THR A 108 24.51 2.79 -28.71
N GLY A 109 23.27 3.25 -28.91
CA GLY A 109 22.98 4.63 -29.27
C GLY A 109 23.40 4.99 -30.70
N ALA A 110 23.68 4.02 -31.56
CA ALA A 110 24.17 4.26 -32.93
C ALA A 110 23.11 4.85 -33.86
N ILE A 111 21.83 4.61 -33.59
CA ILE A 111 20.69 5.06 -34.41
C ILE A 111 20.12 6.37 -33.85
N THR A 112 20.04 6.46 -32.53
CA THR A 112 19.29 7.51 -31.81
C THR A 112 20.19 8.51 -31.09
N GLY A 113 21.49 8.25 -31.03
CA GLY A 113 22.46 9.06 -30.29
C GLY A 113 22.50 8.79 -28.78
N ALA A 114 21.63 7.90 -28.27
CA ALA A 114 21.61 7.50 -26.86
C ALA A 114 21.18 6.03 -26.74
N PRO A 115 21.84 5.21 -25.90
CA PRO A 115 21.46 3.82 -25.75
C PRO A 115 20.07 3.69 -25.11
N GLY A 116 19.21 2.83 -25.65
CA GLY A 116 17.89 2.57 -25.08
C GLY A 116 16.89 1.92 -26.02
N VAL A 117 15.68 1.70 -25.49
CA VAL A 117 14.52 1.27 -26.27
C VAL A 117 13.57 2.45 -26.42
N PHE A 118 13.15 2.70 -27.66
CA PHE A 118 12.28 3.82 -28.03
C PHE A 118 11.08 3.31 -28.83
N ALA A 119 9.97 4.03 -28.72
CA ALA A 119 8.84 3.88 -29.64
C ALA A 119 8.51 5.22 -30.30
N ASP A 120 8.51 5.23 -31.63
CA ASP A 120 8.21 6.39 -32.46
C ASP A 120 6.78 6.31 -32.99
N PHE A 121 5.99 7.31 -32.64
CA PHE A 121 4.62 7.48 -33.09
C PHE A 121 4.57 8.55 -34.16
N ASN A 122 4.15 8.22 -35.38
CA ASN A 122 3.88 9.22 -36.40
C ASN A 122 2.72 10.12 -35.94
N GLN A 123 2.93 11.42 -35.84
CA GLN A 123 1.93 12.37 -35.31
C GLN A 123 0.71 12.53 -36.24
N THR A 124 0.86 12.22 -37.53
CA THR A 124 -0.27 12.25 -38.47
C THR A 124 -1.21 11.07 -38.25
N LEU A 125 -0.66 9.90 -37.87
CA LEU A 125 -1.43 8.69 -37.59
C LEU A 125 -1.92 8.62 -36.13
N ASN A 126 -1.18 9.25 -35.21
CA ASN A 126 -1.43 9.20 -33.78
C ASN A 126 -1.39 10.61 -33.13
N PRO A 127 -2.25 11.55 -33.55
CA PRO A 127 -2.20 12.93 -33.08
C PRO A 127 -2.41 13.09 -31.57
N SER A 128 -3.12 12.18 -30.89
CA SER A 128 -3.40 12.33 -29.45
C SER A 128 -2.30 11.80 -28.54
N VAL A 129 -1.40 10.94 -29.04
CA VAL A 129 -0.39 10.26 -28.20
C VAL A 129 0.50 11.26 -27.48
N GLN A 130 0.94 12.33 -28.16
CA GLN A 130 1.75 13.37 -27.55
C GLN A 130 1.01 14.01 -26.36
N ALA A 131 -0.22 14.46 -26.56
CA ALA A 131 -1.00 15.12 -25.51
C ALA A 131 -1.27 14.19 -24.31
N LEU A 132 -1.59 12.92 -24.60
CA LEU A 132 -1.84 11.89 -23.58
C LEU A 132 -0.58 11.61 -22.74
N VAL A 133 0.53 11.28 -23.40
CA VAL A 133 1.77 10.89 -22.72
C VAL A 133 2.37 12.07 -21.96
N THR A 134 2.37 13.28 -22.53
CA THR A 134 2.88 14.47 -21.84
C THR A 134 2.05 14.81 -20.59
N ASN A 135 0.73 14.61 -20.61
CA ASN A 135 -0.11 14.81 -19.41
C ASN A 135 0.21 13.78 -18.30
N TRP A 136 0.49 12.53 -18.69
CA TRP A 136 0.78 11.46 -17.74
C TRP A 136 2.21 11.47 -17.21
N LEU A 137 3.16 12.03 -17.94
CA LEU A 137 4.56 12.18 -17.53
C LEU A 137 4.82 13.44 -16.68
N ASP A 138 3.78 14.14 -16.24
CA ASP A 138 3.92 15.32 -15.39
C ASP A 138 4.76 14.99 -14.14
N PRO A 139 5.94 15.63 -13.95
CA PRO A 139 6.84 15.34 -12.83
C PRO A 139 6.22 15.67 -11.47
N THR A 140 5.13 16.46 -11.42
CA THR A 140 4.38 16.67 -10.18
C THR A 140 3.59 15.44 -9.75
N ARG A 141 3.35 14.49 -10.66
CA ARG A 141 2.59 13.23 -10.46
C ARG A 141 3.47 11.99 -10.42
N ASN A 142 4.77 12.18 -10.16
CA ASN A 142 5.96 11.33 -10.34
C ASN A 142 5.93 9.84 -9.92
N ILE A 143 4.79 9.26 -9.53
CA ILE A 143 4.73 7.93 -8.92
C ILE A 143 4.04 6.92 -9.85
N THR A 144 3.27 7.40 -10.82
CA THR A 144 2.51 6.51 -11.70
C THR A 144 2.78 6.84 -13.16
N ARG A 145 3.72 6.12 -13.76
CA ARG A 145 4.04 6.27 -15.19
C ARG A 145 3.08 5.46 -16.07
N PRO A 146 2.74 5.97 -17.26
CA PRO A 146 1.99 5.19 -18.23
C PRO A 146 2.84 4.03 -18.74
N GLN A 147 2.15 2.97 -19.16
CA GLN A 147 2.79 1.78 -19.70
C GLN A 147 2.39 1.56 -21.14
N ILE A 148 3.17 0.76 -21.86
CA ILE A 148 2.88 0.40 -23.25
C ILE A 148 3.10 -1.09 -23.47
N ARG A 149 2.20 -1.69 -24.27
CA ARG A 149 2.30 -3.07 -24.74
C ARG A 149 2.27 -3.08 -26.25
N PHE A 150 3.16 -3.85 -26.87
CA PHE A 150 3.21 -4.00 -28.33
C PHE A 150 2.39 -5.20 -28.79
N ASP A 151 1.82 -5.14 -29.98
CA ASP A 151 0.96 -6.16 -30.60
C ASP A 151 -0.21 -6.65 -29.73
N PHE A 152 -0.62 -5.85 -28.74
CA PHE A 152 -1.60 -6.22 -27.72
C PHE A 152 -1.23 -7.48 -26.92
N LYS A 153 0.02 -7.93 -27.01
CA LYS A 153 0.50 -9.20 -26.47
C LYS A 153 1.86 -9.00 -25.82
N GLY A 154 2.25 -9.99 -25.02
CA GLY A 154 3.58 -10.02 -24.42
C GLY A 154 3.80 -8.91 -23.40
N ARG A 155 5.05 -8.42 -23.37
CA ARG A 155 5.60 -7.64 -22.28
C ARG A 155 5.08 -6.21 -22.27
N THR A 156 5.01 -5.67 -21.07
CA THR A 156 4.62 -4.29 -20.85
C THR A 156 5.87 -3.48 -20.51
N TYR A 157 6.05 -2.34 -21.15
CA TYR A 157 7.15 -1.42 -20.92
C TYR A 157 6.64 -0.19 -20.20
N GLU A 158 7.47 0.42 -19.37
CA GLU A 158 7.15 1.70 -18.75
C GLU A 158 7.61 2.84 -19.65
N ILE A 159 6.76 3.85 -19.87
CA ILE A 159 7.18 5.05 -20.59
C ILE A 159 7.87 5.97 -19.58
N THR A 160 9.15 6.27 -19.81
CA THR A 160 9.97 7.06 -18.87
C THR A 160 10.14 8.50 -19.30
N ALA A 161 10.13 8.77 -20.61
CA ALA A 161 10.23 10.09 -21.19
C ALA A 161 9.51 10.16 -22.54
N GLY A 162 9.16 11.36 -22.98
CA GLY A 162 8.56 11.60 -24.30
C GLY A 162 9.01 12.94 -24.86
N ALA A 163 9.35 12.98 -26.15
CA ALA A 163 9.82 14.17 -26.84
C ALA A 163 9.35 14.17 -28.31
N VAL A 164 9.16 15.36 -28.87
CA VAL A 164 8.90 15.52 -30.31
C VAL A 164 10.22 15.36 -31.07
N SER A 165 10.22 14.52 -32.10
CA SER A 165 11.36 14.23 -32.96
C SER A 165 10.93 14.29 -34.43
N GLY A 166 10.99 15.48 -35.03
CA GLY A 166 10.52 15.70 -36.39
C GLY A 166 9.01 15.44 -36.53
N PRO A 167 8.56 14.60 -37.49
CA PRO A 167 7.14 14.27 -37.67
C PRO A 167 6.61 13.22 -36.68
N SER A 168 7.46 12.73 -35.78
CA SER A 168 7.13 11.69 -34.82
C SER A 168 7.19 12.21 -33.39
N PHE A 169 6.37 11.63 -32.52
CA PHE A 169 6.54 11.72 -31.08
C PHE A 169 7.28 10.46 -30.62
N ARG A 170 8.47 10.64 -30.05
CA ARG A 170 9.33 9.57 -29.56
C ARG A 170 9.15 9.41 -28.06
N VAL A 171 8.89 8.19 -27.61
CA VAL A 171 8.91 7.85 -26.19
C VAL A 171 10.09 6.95 -25.87
N GLN A 172 10.70 7.17 -24.72
CA GLN A 172 11.72 6.29 -24.16
C GLN A 172 11.06 5.27 -23.25
N LEU A 173 11.50 4.01 -23.37
CA LEU A 173 10.95 2.89 -22.63
C LEU A 173 11.94 2.40 -21.58
N GLY A 174 11.44 2.21 -20.36
CA GLY A 174 12.10 1.44 -19.31
C GLY A 174 11.62 -0.01 -19.36
N VAL A 175 12.55 -0.95 -19.17
CA VAL A 175 12.21 -2.35 -18.93
C VAL A 175 11.68 -2.47 -17.51
N LEU A 176 10.51 -3.06 -17.33
CA LEU A 176 10.02 -3.40 -16.00
C LEU A 176 10.82 -4.61 -15.48
N ASN A 177 11.35 -4.51 -14.27
CA ASN A 177 12.31 -5.47 -13.68
C ASN A 177 11.82 -6.93 -13.51
N HIS A 178 10.59 -7.28 -13.89
CA HIS A 178 10.01 -8.61 -13.66
C HIS A 178 10.09 -9.57 -14.87
N ASP A 179 10.67 -9.17 -16.00
CA ASP A 179 10.68 -9.97 -17.23
C ASP A 179 12.10 -10.28 -17.71
N THR A 180 12.56 -11.52 -17.55
CA THR A 180 13.88 -11.98 -18.03
C THR A 180 13.88 -12.08 -19.56
N GLY A 181 14.48 -11.12 -20.26
CA GLY A 181 14.66 -11.12 -21.72
C GLY A 181 14.62 -9.71 -22.35
N GLY A 182 15.66 -9.32 -23.08
CA GLY A 182 15.65 -8.07 -23.82
C GLY A 182 14.77 -8.17 -25.07
N MET A 183 14.20 -7.04 -25.51
CA MET A 183 13.87 -6.93 -26.93
C MET A 183 15.19 -7.11 -27.72
N PRO A 184 15.22 -7.81 -28.86
CA PRO A 184 16.46 -7.87 -29.65
C PRO A 184 16.81 -6.49 -30.20
N ALA A 185 18.08 -6.24 -30.47
CA ALA A 185 18.51 -4.98 -31.07
C ALA A 185 17.95 -4.88 -32.50
N GLY A 186 17.47 -3.70 -32.88
CA GLY A 186 16.92 -3.49 -34.22
C GLY A 186 15.80 -2.47 -34.28
N THR A 187 15.27 -2.30 -35.50
CA THR A 187 14.11 -1.45 -35.78
C THR A 187 12.95 -2.33 -36.23
N TYR A 188 11.81 -2.15 -35.58
CA TYR A 188 10.58 -2.91 -35.82
C TYR A 188 9.49 -1.92 -36.26
N PRO A 189 9.28 -1.73 -37.57
CA PRO A 189 8.28 -0.81 -38.08
C PRO A 189 6.86 -1.37 -37.93
N ASN A 190 5.86 -0.48 -37.98
CA ASN A 190 4.43 -0.81 -38.08
C ASN A 190 3.89 -1.75 -36.98
N GLN A 191 4.40 -1.61 -35.76
CA GLN A 191 3.96 -2.39 -34.62
C GLN A 191 2.65 -1.82 -34.07
N LYS A 192 1.68 -2.69 -33.79
CA LYS A 192 0.46 -2.26 -33.10
C LYS A 192 0.80 -2.03 -31.63
N PHE A 193 0.04 -1.18 -30.96
CA PHE A 193 0.33 -0.84 -29.58
C PHE A 193 -0.93 -0.60 -28.75
N SER A 194 -0.74 -0.70 -27.44
CA SER A 194 -1.74 -0.35 -26.43
C SER A 194 -1.04 0.41 -25.32
N ILE A 195 -1.39 1.68 -25.15
CA ILE A 195 -0.88 2.51 -24.07
C ILE A 195 -1.83 2.38 -22.89
N ILE A 196 -1.33 1.83 -21.80
CA ILE A 196 -2.07 1.61 -20.57
C ILE A 196 -1.90 2.86 -19.70
N PRO A 197 -2.99 3.61 -19.45
CA PRO A 197 -2.93 4.82 -18.64
C PRO A 197 -2.65 4.51 -17.16
N PRO A 198 -2.09 5.48 -16.42
CA PRO A 198 -1.92 5.34 -14.98
C PRO A 198 -3.28 5.18 -14.28
N PRO A 199 -3.38 4.41 -13.18
CA PRO A 199 -4.57 4.38 -12.33
C PRO A 199 -4.99 5.77 -11.85
N VAL A 200 -6.30 6.01 -11.85
CA VAL A 200 -6.93 7.25 -11.37
C VAL A 200 -7.82 6.97 -10.16
N LYS A 201 -7.90 7.93 -9.23
CA LYS A 201 -8.86 7.88 -8.10
C LYS A 201 -10.28 7.95 -8.66
N LEU A 202 -11.12 6.96 -8.34
CA LEU A 202 -12.52 6.90 -8.80
C LEU A 202 -13.47 7.75 -7.96
N SER A 203 -13.16 7.89 -6.67
CA SER A 203 -14.05 8.48 -5.68
C SER A 203 -13.37 9.65 -5.00
N THR A 204 -14.07 10.77 -4.85
CA THR A 204 -13.70 11.83 -3.91
C THR A 204 -13.93 11.40 -2.46
N ARG A 205 -14.82 10.43 -2.23
CA ARG A 205 -15.09 9.88 -0.89
C ARG A 205 -14.03 8.84 -0.55
N ALA A 206 -13.11 9.23 0.31
CA ALA A 206 -12.15 8.34 0.96
C ALA A 206 -12.85 7.46 2.01
N PHE A 207 -12.35 6.25 2.18
CA PHE A 207 -12.44 5.58 3.47
C PHE A 207 -11.42 6.23 4.39
N LEU A 208 -11.91 6.96 5.38
CA LEU A 208 -11.07 7.54 6.43
C LEU A 208 -11.01 6.54 7.57
N LEU A 209 -9.79 6.26 8.03
CA LEU A 209 -9.61 5.48 9.24
C LEU A 209 -10.19 6.26 10.44
N PRO A 210 -10.80 5.57 11.42
CA PRO A 210 -11.20 6.19 12.68
C PRO A 210 -10.07 7.01 13.30
N THR A 211 -10.43 8.03 14.07
CA THR A 211 -9.45 8.86 14.78
C THR A 211 -8.54 7.99 15.64
N GLU A 212 -7.26 8.33 15.67
CA GLU A 212 -6.23 7.58 16.42
C GLU A 212 -5.95 6.19 15.85
N THR A 213 -6.18 5.98 14.56
CA THR A 213 -5.75 4.77 13.85
C THR A 213 -5.12 5.13 12.51
N TYR A 214 -4.12 4.37 12.08
CA TYR A 214 -3.45 4.58 10.80
C TYR A 214 -2.90 3.27 10.23
N ILE A 215 -2.55 3.27 8.95
CA ILE A 215 -1.78 2.19 8.32
C ILE A 215 -0.30 2.54 8.43
N ASP A 216 0.49 1.73 9.11
CA ASP A 216 1.94 1.92 9.21
C ASP A 216 2.64 1.33 7.98
N LEU A 217 2.99 2.20 7.04
CA LEU A 217 3.64 1.83 5.79
C LEU A 217 5.12 1.51 5.96
N ALA A 218 5.75 1.88 7.08
CA ALA A 218 7.13 1.46 7.36
C ALA A 218 7.19 -0.04 7.69
N LEU A 219 6.13 -0.55 8.29
CA LEU A 219 5.96 -1.95 8.70
C LEU A 219 5.04 -2.74 7.75
N SER A 220 4.58 -2.10 6.68
CA SER A 220 3.80 -2.73 5.62
C SER A 220 4.69 -3.07 4.43
N GLY A 221 4.34 -4.13 3.73
CA GLY A 221 5.20 -4.68 2.71
C GLY A 221 4.69 -5.99 2.19
N PHE A 222 5.55 -6.70 1.48
CA PHE A 222 5.28 -8.04 1.00
C PHE A 222 6.30 -8.99 1.60
N THR A 223 5.95 -10.28 1.55
CA THR A 223 6.90 -11.34 1.81
C THR A 223 6.84 -12.29 0.63
N PRO A 224 7.96 -12.69 0.02
CA PRO A 224 8.07 -14.06 -0.41
C PRO A 224 7.96 -14.84 0.89
N LEU A 225 6.94 -15.67 1.01
CA LEU A 225 7.15 -16.85 1.83
C LEU A 225 8.31 -17.58 1.14
N ASP A 226 9.45 -17.68 1.82
CA ASP A 226 10.50 -18.63 1.50
C ASP A 226 9.89 -20.02 1.62
N PHE A 227 9.35 -20.51 0.50
CA PHE A 227 8.86 -21.87 0.36
C PHE A 227 9.93 -22.80 -0.21
N ASP A 228 11.10 -22.30 -0.58
CA ASP A 228 12.19 -23.14 -1.09
C ASP A 228 13.11 -23.65 0.04
N GLY A 229 12.94 -23.11 1.25
CA GLY A 229 13.58 -23.59 2.47
C GLY A 229 15.05 -23.19 2.56
N ASP A 230 15.49 -22.20 1.79
CA ASP A 230 16.87 -21.74 1.79
C ASP A 230 17.20 -20.80 2.96
N SER A 231 16.18 -20.42 3.75
CA SER A 231 16.29 -19.53 4.92
C SER A 231 16.78 -18.12 4.59
N GLN A 232 16.71 -17.70 3.32
CA GLN A 232 16.95 -16.32 2.91
C GLN A 232 15.60 -15.63 2.72
N ALA A 233 15.18 -14.91 3.76
CA ALA A 233 14.07 -13.98 3.65
C ALA A 233 14.45 -12.84 2.68
N ASP A 234 14.14 -13.03 1.40
CA ASP A 234 14.57 -12.12 0.33
C ASP A 234 13.84 -10.77 0.31
N THR A 235 12.87 -10.53 1.19
CA THR A 235 12.29 -9.20 1.40
C THR A 235 12.05 -8.87 2.87
N SER A 236 12.46 -7.65 3.25
CA SER A 236 12.45 -7.08 4.60
C SER A 236 11.06 -6.90 5.23
N GLY A 237 10.00 -6.94 4.42
CA GLY A 237 8.66 -6.59 4.84
C GLY A 237 8.43 -5.09 4.97
N THR A 238 9.29 -4.25 4.41
CA THR A 238 9.23 -2.79 4.55
C THR A 238 9.20 -2.11 3.19
N GLU A 239 8.75 -2.82 2.16
CA GLU A 239 8.82 -2.39 0.76
C GLU A 239 7.91 -1.19 0.46
N LEU A 240 6.97 -0.89 1.37
CA LEU A 240 6.13 0.30 1.31
C LEU A 240 6.71 1.48 2.11
N ALA A 241 7.87 1.35 2.74
CA ALA A 241 8.51 2.45 3.44
C ALA A 241 9.08 3.49 2.46
N VAL A 242 9.07 4.75 2.87
CA VAL A 242 9.79 5.84 2.21
C VAL A 242 10.80 6.48 3.15
N ASN A 243 11.82 7.13 2.58
CA ASN A 243 12.84 7.81 3.37
C ASN A 243 12.24 9.01 4.08
N SER A 244 12.65 9.23 5.32
CA SER A 244 12.38 10.50 5.99
C SER A 244 12.99 11.66 5.19
N GLY A 245 12.18 12.68 4.90
CA GLY A 245 12.63 13.85 4.12
C GLY A 245 12.40 13.73 2.62
N ASP A 246 11.80 12.65 2.13
CA ASP A 246 11.32 12.57 0.75
C ASP A 246 10.30 13.69 0.47
N ALA A 247 10.68 14.68 -0.34
CA ALA A 247 9.84 15.86 -0.63
C ALA A 247 8.51 15.53 -1.35
N ALA A 248 8.45 14.36 -1.97
CA ALA A 248 7.26 13.82 -2.61
C ALA A 248 7.25 12.30 -2.42
N PRO A 249 6.76 11.79 -1.29
CA PRO A 249 6.71 10.34 -1.03
C PRO A 249 5.59 9.66 -1.83
N GLY A 250 4.54 10.45 -2.09
CA GLY A 250 3.22 10.12 -2.65
C GLY A 250 2.69 8.71 -2.38
N PRO A 251 1.73 8.21 -3.15
CA PRO A 251 0.85 7.16 -2.64
C PRO A 251 1.45 5.76 -2.70
N VAL A 252 0.78 4.85 -1.99
CA VAL A 252 0.84 3.42 -2.32
C VAL A 252 -0.41 3.06 -3.10
N ILE A 253 -0.24 2.48 -4.28
CA ILE A 253 -1.35 2.05 -5.14
C ILE A 253 -1.25 0.55 -5.34
N VAL A 254 -2.33 -0.16 -5.05
CA VAL A 254 -2.42 -1.61 -5.24
C VAL A 254 -3.55 -1.87 -6.22
N LEU A 255 -3.26 -2.63 -7.26
CA LEU A 255 -4.19 -2.97 -8.33
C LEU A 255 -4.39 -4.48 -8.35
N PHE A 256 -5.65 -4.88 -8.50
CA PHE A 256 -6.02 -6.29 -8.61
C PHE A 256 -6.22 -6.67 -10.08
N GLY A 257 -5.83 -7.91 -10.40
CA GLY A 257 -6.11 -8.56 -11.66
C GLY A 257 -7.58 -8.98 -11.78
N PRO A 258 -8.02 -9.38 -12.99
CA PRO A 258 -9.38 -9.88 -13.22
C PRO A 258 -9.66 -11.21 -12.50
N ASP A 259 -8.62 -11.98 -12.20
CA ASP A 259 -8.66 -13.17 -11.34
C ASP A 259 -8.78 -12.83 -9.84
N GLY A 260 -8.62 -11.55 -9.49
CA GLY A 260 -8.60 -11.05 -8.13
C GLY A 260 -7.23 -11.14 -7.46
N SER A 261 -6.19 -11.70 -8.10
CA SER A 261 -4.85 -11.63 -7.52
C SER A 261 -4.33 -10.19 -7.52
N ILE A 262 -3.28 -9.89 -6.76
CA ILE A 262 -2.61 -8.59 -6.86
C ILE A 262 -1.83 -8.57 -8.18
N ASP A 263 -2.27 -7.74 -9.12
CA ASP A 263 -1.61 -7.51 -10.42
C ASP A 263 -0.36 -6.65 -10.22
N ARG A 264 -0.49 -5.58 -9.42
CA ARG A 264 0.58 -4.59 -9.29
C ARG A 264 0.50 -3.81 -7.99
N VAL A 265 1.67 -3.54 -7.42
CA VAL A 265 1.87 -2.54 -6.37
C VAL A 265 2.77 -1.44 -6.91
N ILE A 266 2.41 -0.19 -6.63
CA ILE A 266 3.14 1.01 -7.03
C ILE A 266 3.41 1.80 -5.75
N SER A 267 4.69 2.03 -5.47
CA SER A 267 5.18 2.87 -4.38
C SER A 267 6.50 3.48 -4.83
N LYS A 268 6.88 4.64 -4.29
CA LYS A 268 8.04 5.41 -4.74
C LYS A 268 9.36 4.62 -4.71
N ASN A 269 9.63 3.97 -3.59
CA ASN A 269 10.90 3.26 -3.36
C ASN A 269 10.88 1.82 -3.86
N LEU A 270 9.83 1.44 -4.59
CA LEU A 270 9.70 0.08 -5.06
C LEU A 270 10.53 -0.15 -6.32
N ALA A 271 11.79 -0.55 -6.13
CA ALA A 271 12.75 -0.75 -7.20
C ALA A 271 12.39 -1.93 -8.12
N GLY A 272 11.75 -2.98 -7.61
CA GLY A 272 11.25 -4.12 -8.38
C GLY A 272 9.74 -4.18 -8.28
N GLY A 273 9.01 -4.20 -9.40
CA GLY A 273 7.55 -4.33 -9.38
C GLY A 273 7.09 -5.51 -8.53
N PHE A 274 5.84 -5.48 -8.07
CA PHE A 274 5.28 -6.54 -7.22
C PHE A 274 5.49 -7.93 -7.85
N PRO A 275 6.21 -8.85 -7.19
CA PRO A 275 6.41 -10.19 -7.71
C PRO A 275 5.09 -10.97 -7.68
N SER A 276 4.73 -11.56 -8.81
CA SER A 276 3.50 -12.35 -8.91
C SER A 276 3.52 -13.50 -7.89
N GLY A 277 2.40 -13.70 -7.20
CA GLY A 277 2.24 -14.78 -6.24
C GLY A 277 2.61 -14.44 -4.79
N GLN A 278 3.08 -13.22 -4.51
CA GLN A 278 3.35 -12.79 -3.14
C GLN A 278 2.09 -12.34 -2.39
N THR A 279 2.20 -12.34 -1.07
CA THR A 279 1.17 -11.83 -0.14
C THR A 279 1.54 -10.42 0.27
N LEU A 280 0.57 -9.50 0.25
CA LEU A 280 0.74 -8.13 0.75
C LEU A 280 0.23 -8.04 2.19
N PHE A 281 0.98 -7.37 3.05
CA PHE A 281 0.63 -7.11 4.45
C PHE A 281 0.55 -5.61 4.68
N LEU A 282 -0.56 -5.17 5.25
CA LEU A 282 -0.74 -3.81 5.75
C LEU A 282 -0.88 -3.85 7.26
N TYR A 283 -0.08 -3.07 7.96
CA TYR A 283 -0.11 -2.99 9.41
C TYR A 283 -1.06 -1.88 9.86
N VAL A 284 -2.10 -2.23 10.60
CA VAL A 284 -3.11 -1.28 11.11
C VAL A 284 -2.84 -1.05 12.59
N VAL A 285 -2.58 0.20 12.94
CA VAL A 285 -1.96 0.58 14.21
C VAL A 285 -2.78 1.66 14.90
N GLN A 286 -2.80 1.61 16.24
CA GLN A 286 -3.27 2.72 17.06
C GLN A 286 -2.28 3.90 17.05
N ASP A 287 -2.76 5.11 16.83
CA ASP A 287 -1.93 6.31 16.93
C ASP A 287 -1.67 6.71 18.39
N LEU A 288 -0.58 6.18 18.95
CA LEU A 288 -0.08 6.55 20.27
C LEU A 288 0.91 7.75 20.23
N ARG A 289 1.20 8.31 19.05
CA ARG A 289 2.23 9.35 18.89
C ARG A 289 1.88 10.65 19.62
N LYS A 290 0.58 10.94 19.78
CA LYS A 290 0.12 12.09 20.59
C LYS A 290 0.46 11.95 22.08
N GLU A 291 0.59 10.74 22.58
CA GLU A 291 0.89 10.45 23.99
C GLU A 291 2.40 10.44 24.24
N THR A 292 3.20 10.05 23.25
CA THR A 292 4.67 9.97 23.35
C THR A 292 5.41 11.20 22.83
N GLY A 293 4.74 12.07 22.06
CA GLY A 293 5.35 13.29 21.50
C GLY A 293 6.26 13.06 20.29
N GLU A 294 6.28 11.85 19.72
CA GLU A 294 7.19 11.46 18.64
C GLU A 294 6.45 11.30 17.31
N PHE A 295 6.41 12.37 16.50
CA PHE A 295 5.79 12.35 15.17
C PHE A 295 6.79 12.09 14.03
N ASN A 296 8.09 12.08 14.31
CA ASN A 296 9.14 12.06 13.29
C ASN A 296 10.30 11.14 13.70
N VAL A 297 10.07 9.83 13.76
CA VAL A 297 11.22 8.93 13.71
C VAL A 297 11.75 8.95 12.29
N THR A 298 12.96 9.49 12.14
CA THR A 298 13.70 9.55 10.89
C THR A 298 14.07 8.13 10.50
N LEU A 299 13.28 7.51 9.63
CA LEU A 299 13.61 6.20 9.06
C LEU A 299 14.59 6.43 7.91
N ASP A 300 15.89 6.24 8.19
CA ASP A 300 16.93 6.16 7.18
C ASP A 300 16.88 4.76 6.55
N VAL A 301 16.26 4.64 5.37
CA VAL A 301 16.08 3.35 4.67
C VAL A 301 17.43 2.81 4.19
N THR A 302 18.47 3.66 4.12
CA THR A 302 19.80 3.29 3.61
C THR A 302 20.64 2.45 4.57
N ASN A 303 20.26 2.38 5.85
CA ASN A 303 20.95 1.60 6.88
C ASN A 303 19.93 1.00 7.85
N TYR A 304 19.57 -0.27 7.67
CA TYR A 304 18.90 -1.06 8.69
C TYR A 304 19.91 -1.73 9.67
N PRO A 305 20.48 -1.00 10.64
CA PRO A 305 20.88 -1.62 11.90
C PRO A 305 20.42 -0.83 13.15
N GLY A 306 19.31 -0.09 13.06
CA GLY A 306 18.94 0.84 14.12
C GLY A 306 17.46 1.24 14.14
N TYR A 307 16.54 0.28 14.22
CA TYR A 307 15.39 0.56 15.07
C TYR A 307 15.94 0.62 16.49
N GLY A 308 15.99 1.82 17.06
CA GLY A 308 16.72 2.09 18.30
C GLY A 308 16.39 1.10 19.42
N ALA A 309 17.29 0.95 20.41
CA ALA A 309 17.18 0.00 21.51
C ALA A 309 15.73 -0.23 22.01
N ALA A 310 15.42 -1.48 22.40
CA ALA A 310 14.12 -1.86 22.96
C ALA A 310 13.59 -0.77 23.92
N GLY A 311 12.37 -0.27 23.65
CA GLY A 311 11.78 0.87 24.36
C GLY A 311 11.64 2.17 23.56
N THR A 312 12.06 2.21 22.28
CA THR A 312 11.68 3.29 21.35
C THR A 312 10.24 3.12 20.85
N SER A 313 9.56 4.22 20.50
CA SER A 313 8.12 4.23 20.10
C SER A 313 7.76 3.29 18.95
N LEU A 314 8.72 2.91 18.10
CA LEU A 314 8.50 1.95 17.01
C LEU A 314 8.34 0.51 17.50
N TYR A 315 9.04 0.10 18.56
CA TYR A 315 8.83 -1.20 19.22
C TYR A 315 7.47 -1.25 19.91
N ALA A 316 7.03 -0.13 20.50
CA ALA A 316 5.75 -0.06 21.19
C ALA A 316 4.56 -0.39 20.27
N ASN A 317 4.64 -0.10 18.97
CA ASN A 317 3.61 -0.51 18.03
C ASN A 317 3.66 -2.01 17.78
N VAL A 318 4.82 -2.57 17.43
CA VAL A 318 4.95 -3.99 17.07
C VAL A 318 4.67 -4.91 18.25
N ASP A 319 4.99 -4.49 19.47
CA ASP A 319 4.71 -5.25 20.70
C ASP A 319 3.25 -5.11 21.16
N ASN A 320 2.50 -4.16 20.61
CA ASN A 320 1.10 -3.97 20.96
C ASN A 320 0.21 -5.01 20.26
N LEU A 321 -0.33 -5.93 21.07
CA LEU A 321 -1.25 -6.99 20.64
C LEU A 321 -2.59 -6.47 20.11
N THR A 322 -2.93 -5.21 20.37
CA THR A 322 -4.20 -4.60 19.94
C THR A 322 -4.16 -4.16 18.48
N ASN A 323 -2.95 -4.02 17.92
CA ASN A 323 -2.73 -3.77 16.50
C ASN A 323 -3.08 -4.99 15.64
N LEU A 324 -3.31 -4.74 14.36
CA LEU A 324 -3.85 -5.76 13.45
C LEU A 324 -3.04 -5.83 12.16
N TRP A 325 -2.99 -7.02 11.60
CA TRP A 325 -2.44 -7.28 10.28
C TRP A 325 -3.59 -7.48 9.30
N LEU A 326 -3.61 -6.68 8.24
CA LEU A 326 -4.47 -6.90 7.09
C LEU A 326 -3.66 -7.59 6.01
N THR A 327 -4.03 -8.83 5.70
CA THR A 327 -3.31 -9.71 4.79
C THR A 327 -4.10 -9.86 3.49
N PHE A 328 -3.40 -9.75 2.37
CA PHE A 328 -3.94 -10.00 1.04
C PHE A 328 -3.29 -11.25 0.48
N GLY A 329 -4.04 -12.35 0.49
CA GLY A 329 -3.58 -13.62 -0.06
C GLY A 329 -3.38 -13.57 -1.58
N ARG A 330 -2.78 -14.61 -2.14
CA ARG A 330 -2.49 -14.75 -3.57
C ARG A 330 -3.73 -14.68 -4.46
N ASN A 331 -4.88 -15.12 -3.95
CA ASN A 331 -6.20 -15.04 -4.59
C ASN A 331 -6.90 -13.66 -4.40
N GLY A 332 -6.20 -12.73 -3.75
CA GLY A 332 -6.69 -11.43 -3.29
C GLY A 332 -7.76 -11.49 -2.20
N GLN A 333 -7.90 -12.63 -1.53
CA GLN A 333 -8.68 -12.71 -0.30
C GLN A 333 -8.06 -11.79 0.74
N VAL A 334 -8.93 -11.08 1.46
CA VAL A 334 -8.52 -10.12 2.47
C VAL A 334 -8.88 -10.68 3.84
N THR A 335 -7.86 -10.97 4.64
CA THR A 335 -7.99 -11.46 6.00
C THR A 335 -7.42 -10.45 7.00
N LEU A 336 -8.00 -10.46 8.20
CA LEU A 336 -7.60 -9.61 9.30
C LEU A 336 -7.18 -10.54 10.43
N SER A 337 -5.94 -10.40 10.89
CA SER A 337 -5.36 -11.21 11.95
C SER A 337 -4.86 -10.32 13.07
N GLU A 338 -4.97 -10.84 14.30
CA GLU A 338 -4.43 -10.18 15.48
C GLU A 338 -2.90 -10.22 15.44
N ASN A 339 -2.27 -9.18 16.01
CA ASN A 339 -0.83 -9.19 16.20
C ASN A 339 -0.48 -10.23 17.27
N SER A 340 0.42 -11.16 16.95
CA SER A 340 0.81 -12.22 17.88
C SER A 340 1.93 -11.76 18.81
N ASP A 341 1.99 -12.37 19.99
CA ASP A 341 3.05 -12.08 20.96
C ASP A 341 4.44 -12.35 20.36
N ALA A 342 5.31 -11.37 20.52
CA ALA A 342 6.67 -11.34 19.99
C ALA A 342 7.65 -12.22 20.77
N THR A 343 7.17 -12.87 21.84
CA THR A 343 7.98 -13.51 22.88
C THR A 343 8.58 -14.86 22.50
N ASP A 344 8.12 -15.54 21.45
CA ASP A 344 8.61 -16.88 21.06
C ASP A 344 9.87 -16.85 20.17
N ARG A 345 10.83 -15.94 20.44
CA ARG A 345 11.94 -15.65 19.52
C ARG A 345 13.33 -15.85 20.10
N ALA A 346 14.21 -16.43 19.27
CA ALA A 346 15.61 -16.67 19.58
C ALA A 346 16.46 -15.38 19.54
N THR A 347 16.01 -14.31 18.88
CA THR A 347 16.70 -13.01 18.84
C THR A 347 15.73 -11.82 18.93
N ASN A 348 16.23 -10.67 19.41
CA ASN A 348 15.49 -9.40 19.54
C ASN A 348 15.46 -8.58 18.23
N GLY A 349 15.76 -9.20 17.08
CA GLY A 349 15.74 -8.52 15.78
C GLY A 349 14.32 -8.25 15.30
N ILE A 350 14.06 -7.04 14.76
CA ILE A 350 12.75 -6.69 14.16
C ILE A 350 12.45 -7.47 12.88
N GLY A 351 13.45 -8.01 12.19
CA GLY A 351 13.21 -9.00 11.13
C GLY A 351 12.43 -10.20 11.70
N ASP A 352 12.93 -10.76 12.80
CA ASP A 352 12.35 -11.93 13.47
C ASP A 352 11.00 -11.59 14.12
N VAL A 353 10.95 -10.54 14.97
CA VAL A 353 9.94 -9.48 14.90
C VAL A 353 8.72 -9.66 13.98
N MET A 354 8.87 -9.01 12.84
CA MET A 354 7.89 -8.90 11.80
C MET A 354 7.58 -10.25 11.18
N TRP A 355 8.58 -11.12 11.05
CA TRP A 355 8.42 -12.45 10.50
C TRP A 355 7.52 -13.34 11.36
N GLY A 356 7.72 -13.37 12.68
CA GLY A 356 6.87 -14.12 13.61
C GLY A 356 5.44 -13.57 13.66
N ALA A 357 5.28 -12.24 13.69
CA ALA A 357 3.96 -11.61 13.70
C ALA A 357 3.18 -11.93 12.41
N ARG A 358 3.87 -11.98 11.28
CA ARG A 358 3.27 -12.30 9.97
C ARG A 358 3.10 -13.79 9.73
N SER A 359 3.99 -14.64 10.21
CA SER A 359 3.87 -16.10 10.03
C SER A 359 2.60 -16.62 10.73
N VAL A 360 2.24 -16.05 11.88
CA VAL A 360 0.96 -16.35 12.54
C VAL A 360 -0.22 -15.85 11.71
N ALA A 361 -0.15 -14.63 11.16
CA ALA A 361 -1.17 -14.11 10.24
C ALA A 361 -1.39 -15.02 9.02
N ILE A 362 -0.28 -15.52 8.44
CA ILE A 362 -0.28 -16.45 7.30
C ILE A 362 -0.88 -17.80 7.69
N ASN A 363 -0.49 -18.35 8.83
CA ASN A 363 -1.02 -19.64 9.31
C ASN A 363 -2.52 -19.56 9.60
N GLN A 364 -3.00 -18.44 10.15
CA GLN A 364 -4.43 -18.21 10.33
C GLN A 364 -5.18 -18.15 8.99
N ASP A 365 -4.61 -17.52 7.97
CA ASP A 365 -5.16 -17.51 6.61
C ASP A 365 -5.23 -18.92 6.02
N GLN A 366 -4.16 -19.72 6.16
CA GLN A 366 -4.13 -21.09 5.66
C GLN A 366 -5.12 -22.02 6.37
N ILE A 367 -5.31 -21.87 7.68
CA ILE A 367 -6.28 -22.66 8.45
C ILE A 367 -7.72 -22.33 8.04
N GLN A 368 -8.02 -21.08 7.66
CA GLN A 368 -9.35 -20.71 7.16
C GLN A 368 -9.64 -21.27 5.76
N ASN A 369 -8.61 -21.72 5.04
CA ASN A 369 -8.69 -22.17 3.65
C ASN A 369 -8.74 -23.71 3.50
N ASN A 370 -8.58 -24.47 4.59
CA ASN A 370 -8.79 -25.93 4.65
C ASN A 370 -10.09 -26.24 5.41
#